data_AF-A0AAV4D9M9-F1
#
_entry.id   AF-A0AAV4D9M9-F1
#
_cell.length_a   1.000
_cell.length_b   1.000
_cell.length_c   1.000
_cell.angle_alpha   90.00
_cell.angle_beta   90.00
_cell.angle_gamma   90.00
#
_symmetry.space_group_name_H-M   'P 1'
#
loop_
_entity.id
_entity.type
_entity.pdbx_description
1 polymer ?
#
loop_
_entity_poly.entity_id
_entity_poly.type
_entity_poly.pdbx_seq_one_letter_code
_entity_poly.pdbx_strand_id
1 'polypeptide(L)' 'MGKVVQVYRKKFVVYIERIHREKANGATVHVGIHPSKTVIVKLKLDKDRKKILERKAQSRARAMADKGKYTEETMES' A
#
# COMPACT_ATOMS: atom_id res chain seq x y z
N MET A 1 5.98 5.86 -14.52
CA MET A 1 5.88 4.81 -13.49
C MET A 1 7.29 4.41 -13.08
N GLY A 2 7.58 4.30 -11.79
CA GLY A 2 8.94 4.05 -11.30
C GLY A 2 8.97 2.98 -10.23
N LYS A 3 10.10 2.28 -10.11
CA LYS A 3 10.34 1.30 -9.05
C LYS A 3 10.64 2.04 -7.74
N VAL A 4 10.14 1.53 -6.62
CA VAL A 4 10.57 2.03 -5.30
C VAL A 4 12.00 1.55 -5.06
N VAL A 5 12.94 2.49 -4.92
CA VAL A 5 14.35 2.21 -4.68
C VAL A 5 14.60 1.97 -3.19
N GLN A 6 14.01 2.83 -2.33
CA GLN A 6 14.23 2.78 -0.89
C GLN A 6 13.00 3.28 -0.12
N VAL A 7 12.75 2.68 1.04
CA VAL A 7 11.75 3.14 2.01
C VAL A 7 12.47 3.79 3.19
N TYR A 8 12.31 5.10 3.37
CA TYR A 8 12.98 5.84 4.43
C TYR A 8 12.03 6.13 5.60
N ARG A 9 11.93 5.16 6.51
CA ARG A 9 10.96 5.20 7.62
C ARG A 9 11.20 6.31 8.65
N LYS A 10 12.45 6.73 8.88
CA LYS A 10 12.76 7.85 9.80
C LYS A 10 12.10 9.17 9.38
N LYS A 11 11.88 9.36 8.07
CA LYS A 11 11.22 10.54 7.49
C LYS A 11 9.82 10.22 6.94
N PHE A 12 9.35 8.99 7.07
CA PHE A 12 8.09 8.50 6.49
C PHE A 12 7.91 8.80 4.99
N VAL A 13 8.99 8.72 4.22
CA VAL A 13 8.98 8.92 2.76
C VAL A 13 9.49 7.70 2.00
N VAL A 14 9.07 7.59 0.74
CA VAL A 14 9.60 6.62 -0.22
C VAL A 14 10.40 7.34 -1.31
N TYR A 15 11.47 6.72 -1.77
CA TYR A 15 12.25 7.15 -2.94
C TYR A 15 11.89 6.29 -4.13
N ILE A 16 11.51 6.95 -5.22
CA ILE A 16 11.07 6.33 -6.47
C ILE A 16 12.14 6.60 -7.53
N GLU A 17 12.43 5.59 -8.33
CA GLU A 17 13.33 5.68 -9.47
C GLU A 17 12.84 6.76 -10.45
N ARG A 18 13.78 7.54 -11.00
CA ARG A 18 13.54 8.69 -11.90
C ARG A 18 12.91 9.91 -11.26
N ILE A 19 12.57 9.86 -9.97
CA ILE A 19 12.06 11.01 -9.22
C ILE A 19 13.23 11.65 -8.46
N HIS A 20 13.97 12.49 -9.18
CA HIS A 20 15.14 13.18 -8.67
C HIS A 20 15.02 14.69 -8.88
N ARG A 21 15.80 15.44 -8.11
CA ARG A 21 16.04 16.86 -8.29
C ARG A 21 17.54 17.12 -8.31
N GLU A 22 17.96 18.06 -9.13
CA GLU A 22 19.36 18.49 -9.18
C GLU A 22 19.69 19.45 -8.04
N LYS A 23 20.88 19.30 -7.47
CA LYS A 23 21.47 20.28 -6.54
C LYS A 23 22.26 21.33 -7.33
N ALA A 24 22.59 22.45 -6.69
CA ALA A 24 23.43 23.48 -7.29
C ALA A 24 24.82 22.97 -7.74
N ASN A 25 25.31 21.85 -7.17
CA ASN A 25 26.57 21.23 -7.54
C ASN A 25 26.44 20.17 -8.65
N GLY A 26 25.32 20.12 -9.38
CA GLY A 26 25.07 19.17 -10.47
C GLY A 26 24.74 17.73 -10.05
N ALA A 27 24.81 17.42 -8.75
CA ALA A 27 24.46 16.08 -8.26
C ALA A 27 22.94 15.90 -8.16
N THR A 28 22.43 14.76 -8.61
CA THR A 28 21.01 14.42 -8.46
C THR A 28 20.72 13.79 -7.10
N VAL A 29 19.63 14.19 -6.45
CA VAL A 29 19.12 13.56 -5.23
C VAL A 29 17.67 13.14 -5.38
N HIS A 30 17.30 12.05 -4.71
CA HIS A 30 15.92 11.58 -4.68
C HIS A 30 15.01 12.58 -3.97
N VAL A 31 13.85 12.82 -4.56
CA VAL A 31 12.77 13.56 -3.89
C VAL A 31 11.92 12.57 -3.10
N GLY A 32 11.75 12.83 -1.80
CA GLY A 32 10.94 11.99 -0.94
C GLY A 32 9.45 12.24 -1.15
N ILE A 33 8.69 11.19 -1.40
CA ILE A 33 7.23 11.26 -1.55
C ILE A 33 6.56 10.52 -0.39
N HIS A 34 5.45 11.07 0.10
CA HIS A 34 4.64 10.40 1.12
C HIS A 34 3.90 9.19 0.51
N PRO A 35 3.97 7.99 1.12
CA PRO A 35 3.43 6.76 0.54
C PRO A 35 1.91 6.83 0.24
N SER A 36 1.11 7.53 1.05
CA SER A 36 -0.34 7.67 0.79
C SER A 36 -0.68 8.52 -0.44
N LYS A 37 0.29 9.26 -1.00
CA LYS A 37 0.13 10.01 -2.26
C LYS A 37 0.62 9.20 -3.46
N THR A 38 0.80 7.89 -3.30
CA THR A 38 1.27 6.97 -4.35
C THR A 38 0.30 5.80 -4.52
N VAL A 39 0.28 5.22 -5.71
CA VAL A 39 -0.52 4.04 -6.04
C VAL A 39 0.40 2.90 -6.44
N ILE A 40 0.18 1.71 -5.87
CA ILE A 40 0.98 0.52 -6.17
C ILE A 40 0.45 -0.14 -7.45
N VAL A 41 1.27 -0.17 -8.50
CA VAL A 41 0.90 -0.76 -9.80
C VAL A 41 1.30 -2.24 -9.90
N LYS A 42 2.53 -2.58 -9.50
CA LYS A 42 3.05 -3.95 -9.50
C LYS A 42 3.65 -4.29 -8.15
N LEU A 43 3.15 -5.35 -7.53
CA LEU A 43 3.66 -5.85 -6.25
C LEU A 43 4.84 -6.80 -6.46
N LYS A 44 5.89 -6.65 -5.66
CA LYS A 44 6.86 -7.73 -5.47
C LYS A 44 6.19 -8.80 -4.62
N LEU A 45 6.00 -10.01 -5.14
CA LEU A 45 5.46 -11.12 -4.35
C LEU A 45 6.60 -11.92 -3.70
N ASP A 46 6.40 -12.27 -2.44
CA ASP A 46 7.18 -13.22 -1.66
C ASP A 46 6.21 -14.09 -0.84
N LYS A 47 6.74 -15.14 -0.20
CA LYS A 47 5.94 -16.12 0.55
C LYS A 47 5.04 -15.45 1.59
N ASP A 48 5.60 -14.53 2.37
CA ASP A 48 4.85 -13.89 3.46
C ASP A 48 3.89 -12.82 2.97
N ARG A 49 4.22 -12.13 1.87
CA ARG A 49 3.29 -11.18 1.24
C ARG A 49 2.07 -11.87 0.67
N LYS A 50 2.23 -13.06 0.05
CA LYS A 50 1.10 -13.88 -0.39
C LYS A 50 0.20 -14.26 0.78
N LYS A 51 0.78 -14.73 1.90
CA LYS A 51 0.01 -15.05 3.13
C LYS A 51 -0.76 -13.85 3.67
N ILE A 52 -0.15 -12.66 3.70
CA ILE A 52 -0.81 -11.45 4.18
C ILE A 52 -1.96 -11.05 3.26
N LEU A 53 -1.78 -11.15 1.93
CA LEU A 53 -2.84 -10.86 0.96
C LEU A 53 -4.02 -11.82 1.13
N GLU A 54 -3.75 -13.12 1.24
CA GLU A 54 -4.77 -14.16 1.46
C GLU A 54 -5.57 -13.90 2.74
N ARG A 55 -4.87 -13.67 3.86
CA ARG A 55 -5.50 -13.35 5.15
C ARG A 55 -6.38 -12.10 5.07
N LYS A 56 -5.90 -11.03 4.41
CA LYS A 56 -6.68 -9.79 4.24
C LYS A 56 -7.86 -9.98 3.29
N ALA A 57 -7.76 -10.84 2.28
CA ALA A 57 -8.86 -11.16 1.39
C ALA A 57 -9.96 -11.92 2.15
N GLN A 58 -9.61 -12.97 2.89
CA GLN A 58 -10.55 -13.75 3.70
C GLN A 58 -11.25 -12.90 4.78
N SER A 59 -10.50 -12.06 5.49
CA SER A 59 -11.07 -11.15 6.50
C SER A 59 -12.08 -10.17 5.88
N ARG A 60 -11.78 -9.61 4.71
CA ARG A 60 -12.73 -8.74 3.99
C ARG A 60 -13.95 -9.49 3.50
N ALA A 61 -13.79 -10.72 3.00
CA ALA A 61 -14.91 -11.54 2.53
C ALA A 61 -15.90 -11.85 3.66
N ARG A 62 -15.41 -12.21 4.87
CA ARG A 62 -16.26 -12.43 6.04
C ARG A 62 -17.01 -11.16 6.47
N ALA A 63 -16.27 -10.06 6.64
CA ALA A 63 -16.88 -8.78 7.00
C ALA A 63 -17.92 -8.27 5.97
N MET A 64 -17.75 -8.60 4.68
CA MET A 64 -18.75 -8.29 3.65
C MET A 64 -19.91 -9.28 3.62
N ALA A 65 -19.69 -10.56 3.98
CA ALA A 65 -20.74 -11.57 4.00
C ALA A 65 -21.81 -11.27 5.07
N ASP A 66 -21.41 -10.67 6.18
CA ASP A 66 -22.28 -10.31 7.31
C ASP A 66 -22.92 -8.91 7.11
N LYS A 67 -22.34 -8.09 6.22
CA LYS A 67 -22.81 -6.72 5.98
C LYS A 67 -23.97 -6.72 4.98
N GLY A 68 -25.19 -6.50 5.49
CA GLY A 68 -26.41 -6.36 4.69
C GLY A 68 -27.29 -7.60 4.64
N LYS A 69 -26.93 -8.68 5.33
CA LYS A 69 -27.84 -9.81 5.59
C LYS A 69 -28.58 -9.54 6.89
N TYR A 70 -29.80 -9.00 6.78
CA TYR A 70 -30.77 -9.06 7.87
C TYR A 70 -31.50 -10.40 7.75
N THR A 71 -31.32 -11.28 8.72
CA THR A 71 -32.17 -12.46 8.92
C THR A 71 -33.34 -12.06 9.82
N GLU A 72 -34.51 -12.69 9.68
CA GLU A 72 -35.73 -12.31 10.43
C GLU A 72 -35.49 -12.27 11.96
N GLU A 73 -34.63 -13.16 12.45
CA GLU A 73 -34.19 -13.24 13.86
C GLU A 73 -33.47 -11.98 14.39
N THR A 74 -32.85 -11.18 13.50
CA THR A 74 -32.18 -9.91 13.84
C THR A 74 -33.07 -8.67 13.67
N MET A 75 -34.29 -8.83 13.11
CA MET A 75 -35.25 -7.73 12.93
C MET A 75 -36.29 -7.65 14.06
N GLU A 76 -36.47 -8.73 14.82
CA GLU A 76 -37.45 -8.81 15.92
C GLU A 76 -36.86 -8.50 17.31
N SER A 77 -35.58 -8.13 17.39
CA SER A 77 -34.90 -7.67 18.62
C SER A 77 -34.64 -6.16 18.57
#